data_AF-A0A0A1VKZ0-F1
#
_entry.id   AF-A0A0A1VKZ0-F1
#
_cell.length_a   1.000
_cell.length_b   1.000
_cell.length_c   1.000
_cell.angle_alpha   90.00
_cell.angle_beta   90.00
_cell.angle_gamma   90.00
#
_symmetry.space_group_name_H-M   'P 1'
#
loop_
_entity.id
_entity.type
_entity.pdbx_description
1 polymer ?
#
loop_
_entity_poly.entity_id
_entity_poly.type
_entity_poly.pdbx_seq_one_letter_code
_entity_poly.pdbx_strand_id
1 'polypeptide(L)'
;MDQPELVGRWQADMPGQSGPIVLELAPHPEWDGTVKGRILRPGGSSIVVGDVNKGALTLEESRDGKKVTGNWFGDVVEGSCAREIRGEWTDEADRPFRFTLRKLGPVHP
;
A
#
# COMPACT_ATOMS: atom_id res chain seq x y z
N MET A 1 14.40 5.50 -10.49
CA MET A 1 13.22 5.73 -11.36
C MET A 1 12.07 6.04 -10.42
N ASP A 2 11.37 7.15 -10.60
CA ASP A 2 10.21 7.49 -9.76
C ASP A 2 9.13 6.39 -9.83
N GLN A 3 8.23 6.32 -8.85
CA GLN A 3 7.12 5.34 -8.77
C GLN A 3 5.76 6.02 -9.01
N PRO A 4 5.54 6.72 -10.15
CA PRO A 4 4.37 7.56 -10.35
C PRO A 4 3.06 6.75 -10.35
N GLU A 5 3.17 5.47 -10.68
CA GLU A 5 2.05 4.53 -10.63
C GLU A 5 1.53 4.30 -9.22
N LEU A 6 2.38 4.28 -8.19
CA LEU A 6 1.98 4.08 -6.80
C LEU A 6 1.57 5.39 -6.10
N VAL A 7 2.14 6.52 -6.49
CA VAL A 7 1.84 7.81 -5.86
C VAL A 7 0.36 8.16 -6.02
N GLY A 8 -0.27 8.53 -4.91
CA GLY A 8 -1.69 8.84 -4.84
C GLY A 8 -2.40 8.20 -3.65
N ARG A 9 -3.73 8.29 -3.67
CA ARG A 9 -4.61 7.72 -2.67
C ARG A 9 -5.24 6.44 -3.20
N TRP A 10 -5.22 5.40 -2.39
CA TRP A 10 -5.75 4.07 -2.71
C TRP A 10 -6.75 3.64 -1.65
N GLN A 11 -7.80 2.95 -2.08
CA GLN A 11 -8.69 2.23 -1.18
C GLN A 11 -8.37 0.74 -1.26
N ALA A 12 -8.09 0.12 -0.12
CA ALA A 12 -7.98 -1.31 0.03
C ALA A 12 -9.33 -1.89 0.42
N ASP A 13 -9.84 -2.80 -0.40
CA ASP A 13 -10.89 -3.74 -0.02
C ASP A 13 -10.22 -5.01 0.51
N MET A 14 -10.49 -5.35 1.78
CA MET A 14 -9.94 -6.54 2.45
C MET A 14 -11.07 -7.27 3.18
N PRO A 15 -11.54 -8.41 2.66
CA PRO A 15 -12.60 -9.19 3.29
C PRO A 15 -12.26 -9.57 4.73
N GLY A 16 -13.20 -9.34 5.64
CA GLY A 16 -13.02 -9.65 7.07
C GLY A 16 -12.25 -8.59 7.87
N GLN A 17 -11.75 -7.53 7.23
CA GLN A 17 -11.19 -6.37 7.92
C GLN A 17 -12.25 -5.28 8.10
N SER A 18 -12.19 -4.56 9.22
CA SER A 18 -13.16 -3.50 9.52
C SER A 18 -12.85 -2.22 8.75
N GLY A 19 -13.88 -1.74 8.04
CA GLY A 19 -14.00 -0.39 7.46
C GLY A 19 -13.05 -0.07 6.30
N PRO A 20 -13.23 1.10 5.66
CA PRO A 20 -12.41 1.46 4.51
C PRO A 20 -10.96 1.63 4.96
N ILE A 21 -10.07 0.91 4.29
CA ILE A 21 -8.64 0.99 4.51
C ILE A 21 -8.09 1.85 3.39
N VAL A 22 -7.41 2.93 3.74
CA VAL A 22 -6.92 3.90 2.76
C VAL A 22 -5.41 4.00 2.86
N LEU A 23 -4.72 3.92 1.73
CA LEU A 23 -3.30 4.16 1.64
C LEU A 23 -3.07 5.52 0.97
N GLU A 24 -2.23 6.34 1.58
CA GLU A 24 -1.80 7.63 1.04
C GLU A 24 -0.30 7.54 0.79
N LEU A 25 0.08 7.41 -0.48
CA LEU A 25 1.46 7.17 -0.91
C LEU A 25 2.01 8.39 -1.65
N ALA A 26 3.22 8.79 -1.26
CA ALA A 26 3.99 9.86 -1.89
C ALA A 26 5.42 9.36 -2.18
N PRO A 27 6.18 10.03 -3.05
CA PRO A 27 7.60 9.70 -3.24
C PRO A 27 8.34 9.71 -1.91
N HIS A 28 9.22 8.72 -1.69
CA HIS A 28 10.03 8.69 -0.47
C HIS A 28 11.03 9.86 -0.49
N PRO A 29 11.12 10.68 0.58
CA PRO A 29 11.94 11.90 0.57
C PRO A 29 13.46 11.62 0.48
N GLU A 30 13.89 10.42 0.90
CA GLU A 30 15.30 10.05 1.00
C GLU A 30 15.72 8.91 0.06
N TRP A 31 14.77 8.16 -0.53
CA TRP A 31 15.06 6.93 -1.26
C TRP A 31 14.36 6.93 -2.63
N ASP A 32 15.13 7.28 -3.66
CA ASP A 32 14.66 7.30 -5.04
C ASP A 32 14.03 5.96 -5.47
N GLY A 33 12.88 6.05 -6.11
CA GLY A 33 12.16 4.89 -6.63
C GLY A 33 11.48 4.03 -5.59
N THR A 34 11.26 4.57 -4.40
CA THR A 34 10.34 4.04 -3.40
C THR A 34 9.29 5.08 -3.04
N VAL A 35 8.20 4.63 -2.44
CA VAL A 35 7.17 5.47 -1.84
C VAL A 35 7.23 5.40 -0.33
N LYS A 36 6.78 6.48 0.31
CA LYS A 36 6.47 6.55 1.73
C LYS A 36 5.06 7.04 1.90
N GLY A 37 4.35 6.51 2.89
CA GLY A 37 2.97 6.85 3.08
C GLY A 37 2.41 6.46 4.43
N ARG A 38 1.08 6.53 4.48
CA ARG A 38 0.29 6.15 5.65
C ARG A 38 -0.82 5.21 5.24
N ILE A 39 -1.12 4.26 6.11
CA ILE A 39 -2.32 3.43 6.03
C ILE A 39 -3.28 3.91 7.10
N LEU A 40 -4.46 4.35 6.68
CA LEU A 40 -5.55 4.77 7.55
C LEU A 40 -6.53 3.61 7.69
N ARG A 41 -6.78 3.17 8.94
CA ARG A 41 -7.77 2.14 9.27
C ARG A 41 -8.66 2.63 10.41
N PRO A 42 -9.86 2.05 10.59
CA PRO A 42 -10.60 2.23 11.82
C PRO A 42 -9.74 1.81 13.02
N GLY A 43 -9.56 2.72 13.98
CA GLY A 43 -8.80 2.46 15.19
C GLY A 43 -7.30 2.80 15.12
N GLY A 44 -6.77 3.25 13.98
CA GLY A 44 -5.40 3.74 13.94
C GLY A 44 -4.81 4.00 12.56
N SER A 45 -3.57 4.46 12.56
CA SER A 45 -2.78 4.68 11.35
C SER A 45 -1.41 4.04 11.47
N SER A 46 -0.90 3.49 10.37
CA SER A 46 0.45 2.95 10.26
C SER A 46 1.24 3.73 9.21
N ILE A 47 2.57 3.67 9.29
CA ILE A 47 3.49 4.09 8.23
C ILE A 47 3.62 2.95 7.23
N VAL A 48 3.80 3.27 5.96
CA VAL A 48 4.11 2.28 4.92
C VAL A 48 5.23 2.79 4.02
N VAL A 49 6.12 1.90 3.62
CA VAL A 49 7.19 2.16 2.65
C VAL A 49 7.28 1.01 1.66
N GLY A 50 7.76 1.26 0.45
CA GLY A 50 8.02 0.19 -0.52
C GLY A 50 8.01 0.69 -1.95
N ASP A 51 7.79 -0.21 -2.90
CA ASP A 51 7.93 0.09 -4.32
C ASP A 51 7.08 -0.86 -5.20
N VAL A 52 7.03 -0.53 -6.49
CA VAL A 52 6.61 -1.46 -7.53
C VAL A 52 7.82 -1.76 -8.41
N ASN A 53 8.05 -3.04 -8.69
CA ASN A 53 9.07 -3.47 -9.63
C ASN A 53 8.48 -4.42 -10.65
N LYS A 54 8.51 -4.04 -11.94
CA LYS A 54 7.97 -4.86 -13.05
C LYS A 54 6.52 -5.34 -12.79
N GLY A 55 5.71 -4.47 -12.19
CA GLY A 55 4.32 -4.77 -11.84
C GLY A 55 4.12 -5.48 -10.50
N ALA A 56 5.18 -5.93 -9.82
CA ALA A 56 5.07 -6.51 -8.48
C ALA A 56 5.19 -5.43 -7.40
N LEU A 57 4.15 -5.29 -6.57
CA LEU A 57 4.10 -4.44 -5.39
C LEU A 57 4.75 -5.14 -4.20
N THR A 58 5.64 -4.43 -3.52
CA THR A 58 6.11 -4.79 -2.19
C THR A 58 5.98 -3.58 -1.26
N LEU A 59 5.23 -3.71 -0.17
CA LEU A 59 5.16 -2.69 0.88
C LEU A 59 5.37 -3.27 2.27
N GLU A 60 6.11 -2.55 3.10
CA GLU A 60 6.30 -2.84 4.51
C GLU A 60 5.50 -1.85 5.35
N GLU A 61 4.65 -2.37 6.22
CA GLU A 61 3.84 -1.59 7.15
C GLU A 61 4.46 -1.59 8.54
N SER A 62 4.53 -0.42 9.17
CA SER A 62 4.98 -0.26 10.55
C SER A 62 4.02 0.62 11.35
N ARG A 63 3.59 0.15 12.52
CA ARG A 63 2.76 0.94 13.45
C ARG A 63 3.55 2.03 14.19
N ASP A 64 4.85 1.82 14.40
CA ASP A 64 5.71 2.70 15.20
C ASP A 64 6.89 3.30 14.42
N GLY A 65 7.05 2.92 13.15
CA GLY A 65 8.18 3.31 12.30
C GLY A 65 9.49 2.60 12.64
N LYS A 66 9.47 1.61 13.53
CA LYS A 66 10.66 0.89 14.03
C LYS A 66 10.62 -0.59 13.70
N LYS A 67 9.44 -1.21 13.72
CA LYS A 67 9.25 -2.64 13.42
C LYS A 67 8.24 -2.84 12.32
N VAL A 68 8.51 -3.79 11.44
CA VAL A 68 7.53 -4.26 10.46
C VAL A 68 6.44 -5.04 11.19
N THR A 69 5.21 -4.62 10.98
CA THR A 69 3.98 -5.16 11.59
C THR A 69 3.05 -5.76 10.53
N GLY A 70 3.41 -5.65 9.25
CA GLY A 70 2.78 -6.38 8.17
C GLY A 70 3.48 -6.15 6.84
N ASN A 71 3.33 -7.10 5.95
CA ASN A 71 3.93 -7.08 4.61
C ASN A 71 2.83 -7.17 3.56
N TRP A 72 2.92 -6.36 2.52
CA TRP A 72 2.00 -6.36 1.39
C TRP A 72 2.74 -6.83 0.16
N PHE A 73 2.21 -7.86 -0.49
CA PHE A 73 2.71 -8.36 -1.76
C PHE A 73 1.55 -8.44 -2.75
N GLY A 74 1.75 -7.99 -3.97
CA GLY A 74 0.71 -8.09 -4.98
C GLY A 74 1.19 -7.70 -6.36
N ASP A 75 0.28 -7.75 -7.32
CA ASP A 75 0.57 -7.47 -8.72
C ASP A 75 -0.37 -6.40 -9.26
N VAL A 76 0.20 -5.45 -10.01
CA VAL A 76 -0.54 -4.48 -10.80
C VAL A 76 -1.33 -5.24 -11.85
N VAL A 77 -2.65 -5.04 -11.84
CA VAL A 77 -3.54 -5.72 -12.80
C VAL A 77 -3.33 -5.12 -14.19
N GLU A 78 -2.89 -5.93 -15.15
CA GLU A 78 -2.73 -5.52 -16.54
C GLU A 78 -4.04 -4.98 -17.13
N GLY A 79 -3.95 -3.94 -17.95
CA GLY A 79 -5.13 -3.27 -18.53
C GLY A 79 -5.91 -2.36 -17.58
N SER A 80 -5.51 -2.25 -16.29
CA SER A 80 -6.13 -1.31 -15.32
C SER A 80 -5.58 0.12 -15.41
N CYS A 81 -4.61 0.39 -16.30
CA CYS A 81 -3.82 1.62 -16.33
C CYS A 81 -3.14 1.93 -14.97
N ALA A 82 -2.64 0.90 -14.29
CA ALA A 82 -2.04 0.98 -12.96
C ALA A 82 -2.98 1.59 -11.89
N ARG A 83 -4.27 1.23 -11.96
CA ARG A 83 -5.29 1.71 -11.01
C ARG A 83 -5.83 0.60 -10.11
N GLU A 84 -5.48 -0.64 -10.37
CA GLU A 84 -5.85 -1.77 -9.53
C GLU A 84 -4.62 -2.65 -9.24
N ILE A 85 -4.44 -3.02 -7.97
CA ILE A 85 -3.42 -3.95 -7.51
C ILE A 85 -4.12 -5.00 -6.64
N ARG A 86 -3.77 -6.28 -6.83
CA ARG A 86 -4.36 -7.37 -6.06
C ARG A 86 -3.25 -8.19 -5.43
N GLY A 87 -3.48 -8.68 -4.23
CA GLY A 87 -2.44 -9.42 -3.52
C GLY A 87 -2.85 -9.84 -2.12
N GLU A 88 -1.83 -10.05 -1.30
CA GLU A 88 -1.94 -10.51 0.08
C GLU A 88 -1.19 -9.56 1.03
N TRP A 89 -1.87 -9.20 2.11
CA TRP A 89 -1.28 -8.56 3.27
C TRP A 89 -1.12 -9.60 4.37
N THR A 90 0.10 -9.77 4.85
CA THR A 90 0.42 -10.66 5.97
C THR A 90 0.63 -9.83 7.22
N ASP A 91 -0.10 -10.11 8.30
CA ASP A 91 0.05 -9.41 9.57
C ASP A 91 1.24 -9.92 10.41
N GLU A 92 1.50 -9.28 11.55
CA GLU A 92 2.57 -9.66 12.49
C GLU A 92 2.43 -11.09 13.07
N ALA A 93 1.25 -11.72 12.94
CA ALA A 93 1.00 -13.10 13.35
C ALA A 93 1.09 -14.08 12.16
N ASP A 94 1.71 -13.66 11.05
CA ASP A 94 1.87 -14.43 9.82
C ASP A 94 0.52 -14.88 9.19
N ARG A 95 -0.55 -14.12 9.42
CA ARG A 95 -1.86 -14.42 8.83
C ARG A 95 -2.05 -13.66 7.53
N PRO A 96 -2.29 -14.36 6.40
CA PRO A 96 -2.50 -13.72 5.11
C PRO A 96 -3.96 -13.26 4.95
N PHE A 97 -4.14 -12.07 4.39
CA PHE A 97 -5.42 -11.48 4.01
C PHE A 97 -5.35 -10.99 2.58
N ARG A 98 -6.32 -11.39 1.76
CA ARG A 98 -6.41 -10.87 0.40
C ARG A 98 -6.81 -9.41 0.42
N PHE A 99 -6.22 -8.64 -0.48
CA PHE A 99 -6.60 -7.26 -0.71
C PHE A 99 -6.83 -6.98 -2.20
N THR A 100 -7.67 -5.99 -2.46
CA THR A 100 -7.73 -5.28 -3.75
C THR A 100 -7.55 -3.80 -3.49
N LEU A 101 -6.46 -3.22 -3.98
CA LEU A 101 -6.22 -1.78 -3.96
C LEU A 101 -6.81 -1.16 -5.22
N ARG A 102 -7.59 -0.09 -5.05
CA ARG A 102 -8.12 0.72 -6.14
C ARG A 102 -7.70 2.17 -5.99
N LYS A 103 -7.10 2.73 -7.04
CA LYS A 103 -6.61 4.12 -7.05
C LYS A 103 -7.79 5.08 -7.08
N LEU A 104 -7.93 5.88 -6.03
CA LEU A 104 -8.97 6.90 -5.90
C LEU A 104 -8.61 8.18 -6.66
N GLY A 105 -7.32 8.51 -6.75
CA GLY A 105 -6.83 9.73 -7.38
C GLY A 105 -5.54 10.24 -6.74
N PRO A 106 -5.11 11.47 -7.06
CA PRO A 106 -4.00 12.12 -6.36
C PRO A 106 -4.33 12.32 -4.87
N VAL A 107 -3.32 12.36 -4.02
CA VAL A 107 -3.47 12.88 -2.65
C VAL A 107 -3.75 14.37 -2.79
N HIS A 108 -4.97 14.81 -2.51
CA HIS A 108 -5.29 16.25 -2.57
C HIS A 108 -4.53 16.97 -1.43
N PRO A 109 -3.90 18.13 -1.68
CA PRO A 109 -3.31 18.96 -0.63
C PRO A 109 -4.36 19.57 0.30
#